data_AF-A0A5C5XTX3-F1
#
_entry.id   AF-A0A5C5XTX3-F1
#
_cell.length_a   1.000
_cell.length_b   1.000
_cell.length_c   1.000
_cell.angle_alpha   90.00
_cell.angle_beta   90.00
_cell.angle_gamma   90.00
#
_symmetry.space_group_name_H-M   'P 1'
#
loop_
_entity.id
_entity.type
_entity.pdbx_description
1 polymer ?
#
loop_
_entity_poly.entity_id
_entity_poly.type
_entity_poly.pdbx_seq_one_letter_code
_entity_poly.pdbx_strand_id
1 'polypeptide(L)'
;MSAPLLTIRNHHAAGCGDPPIIDGTGRGQYVGYFENQFGEQWIFTRNRRTGTATLRGGDMGWNTAVDVTDGTVEQLVLGESESLWLQSCLDSSRPKART
;
A
#
# COMPACT_ATOMS: atom_id res chain seq x y z
N MET A 1 27.47 -8.31 -1.59
CA MET A 1 26.22 -8.39 -2.40
C MET A 1 25.25 -7.38 -1.83
N SER A 2 24.52 -6.60 -2.63
CA SER A 2 23.51 -5.68 -2.06
C SER A 2 22.18 -5.77 -2.82
N ALA A 3 21.34 -6.67 -2.32
CA ALA A 3 19.89 -6.62 -2.31
C ALA A 3 19.52 -7.24 -0.95
N PRO A 4 18.45 -6.86 -0.22
CA PRO A 4 17.24 -6.15 -0.61
C PRO A 4 17.04 -4.84 0.20
N LEU A 5 16.22 -3.89 -0.28
CA LEU A 5 15.91 -2.69 0.50
C LEU A 5 14.98 -2.99 1.70
N LEU A 6 14.02 -3.91 1.53
CA LEU A 6 13.22 -4.53 2.59
C LEU A 6 12.58 -5.80 2.00
N THR A 7 12.45 -6.88 2.77
CA THR A 7 11.75 -8.11 2.34
C THR A 7 10.85 -8.57 3.46
N ILE A 8 9.58 -8.77 3.12
CA ILE A 8 8.51 -9.12 4.05
C ILE A 8 7.84 -10.38 3.52
N ARG A 9 7.49 -11.30 4.42
CA ARG A 9 6.77 -12.51 4.06
C ARG A 9 5.28 -12.25 4.10
N ASN A 10 4.57 -12.76 3.09
CA ASN A 10 3.12 -12.87 3.16
C ASN A 10 2.75 -13.95 4.19
N HIS A 11 1.88 -13.62 5.13
CA HIS A 11 1.36 -14.56 6.12
C HIS A 11 -0.06 -15.06 5.79
N HIS A 12 -0.69 -14.50 4.76
CA HIS A 12 -2.02 -14.90 4.30
C HIS A 12 -2.01 -16.23 3.56
N ALA A 13 -3.12 -16.95 3.62
CA ALA A 13 -3.30 -18.22 2.92
C ALA A 13 -3.21 -18.04 1.39
N ALA A 14 -2.84 -19.11 0.67
CA ALA A 14 -2.74 -19.08 -0.80
C ALA A 14 -4.05 -18.68 -1.49
N GLY A 15 -5.20 -18.87 -0.83
CA GLY A 15 -6.51 -18.44 -1.33
C GLY A 15 -6.70 -16.91 -1.38
N CYS A 16 -5.84 -16.14 -0.72
CA CYS A 16 -5.86 -14.68 -0.73
C CYS A 16 -5.16 -14.07 -1.96
N GLY A 17 -4.85 -14.87 -2.99
CA GLY A 17 -4.20 -14.40 -4.20
C GLY A 17 -2.70 -14.15 -4.04
N ASP A 18 -2.10 -13.55 -5.07
CA ASP A 18 -0.65 -13.39 -5.18
C ASP A 18 -0.21 -12.02 -4.62
N PRO A 19 0.59 -11.96 -3.55
CA PRO A 19 1.11 -10.70 -3.04
C PRO A 19 1.92 -9.99 -4.12
N PRO A 20 1.76 -8.67 -4.30
CA PRO A 20 2.42 -7.94 -5.36
C PRO A 20 3.94 -7.90 -5.14
N ILE A 21 4.71 -8.03 -6.22
CA ILE A 21 6.16 -7.78 -6.19
C ILE A 21 6.37 -6.28 -6.25
N ILE A 22 6.86 -5.70 -5.15
CA ILE A 22 7.19 -4.27 -5.06
C ILE A 22 8.70 -4.12 -4.93
N ASP A 23 9.37 -3.86 -6.05
CA ASP A 23 10.84 -3.80 -6.15
C ASP A 23 11.41 -2.36 -6.14
N GLY A 24 10.53 -1.36 -6.04
CA GLY A 24 10.91 0.06 -5.98
C GLY A 24 11.51 0.61 -7.29
N THR A 25 11.41 -0.12 -8.40
CA THR A 25 11.99 0.30 -9.69
C THR A 25 11.17 1.38 -10.41
N GLY A 26 9.91 1.58 -10.00
CA GLY A 26 9.03 2.60 -10.54
C GLY A 26 9.52 4.02 -10.21
N ARG A 27 9.95 4.80 -11.23
CA ARG A 27 10.33 6.20 -11.03
C ARG A 27 9.20 7.01 -10.39
N GLY A 28 9.43 7.51 -9.19
CA GLY A 28 8.46 8.31 -8.44
C GLY A 28 7.39 7.49 -7.71
N GLN A 29 7.58 6.18 -7.57
CA GLN A 29 6.73 5.33 -6.75
C GLN A 29 7.01 5.56 -5.26
N TYR A 30 5.96 5.86 -4.50
CA TYR A 30 5.96 5.77 -3.05
C TYR A 30 5.35 4.42 -2.66
N VAL A 31 5.92 3.77 -1.65
CA VAL A 31 5.44 2.50 -1.11
C VAL A 31 5.31 2.65 0.39
N GLY A 32 4.15 2.28 0.93
CA GLY A 32 3.93 2.09 2.35
C GLY A 32 3.59 0.63 2.60
N TYR A 33 4.15 0.04 3.64
CA TYR A 33 3.75 -1.26 4.16
C TYR A 33 3.26 -1.10 5.59
N PHE A 34 2.27 -1.92 5.97
CA PHE A 34 1.75 -1.98 7.33
C PHE A 34 1.29 -3.39 7.67
N GLU A 35 1.57 -3.78 8.92
CA GLU A 35 1.04 -4.99 9.55
C GLU A 35 0.55 -4.60 10.94
N ASN A 36 -0.69 -4.96 11.29
CA ASN A 36 -1.24 -4.72 12.62
C ASN A 36 -1.01 -5.89 13.58
N GLN A 37 -1.46 -5.77 14.83
CA GLN A 37 -1.30 -6.82 15.86
C GLN A 37 -2.03 -8.14 15.54
N PHE A 38 -2.92 -8.15 14.54
CA PHE A 38 -3.64 -9.34 14.09
C PHE A 38 -2.96 -10.03 12.89
N GLY A 39 -1.89 -9.45 12.34
CA GLY A 39 -1.19 -9.97 11.17
C GLY A 39 -1.85 -9.58 9.83
N GLU A 40 -2.79 -8.63 9.83
CA GLU A 40 -3.37 -8.11 8.59
C GLU A 40 -2.33 -7.26 7.89
N GLN A 41 -2.07 -7.57 6.62
CA GLN A 41 -0.97 -6.98 5.85
C GLN A 41 -1.51 -6.09 4.75
N TRP A 42 -0.98 -4.87 4.67
CA TRP A 42 -1.42 -3.84 3.75
C TRP A 42 -0.24 -3.24 2.97
N ILE A 43 -0.47 -2.98 1.68
CA ILE A 43 0.48 -2.32 0.79
C ILE A 43 -0.22 -1.11 0.16
N PHE A 44 0.29 0.07 0.49
CA PHE A 44 -0.03 1.31 -0.18
C PHE A 44 1.00 1.59 -1.27
N THR A 45 0.56 2.00 -2.45
CA THR A 45 1.45 2.58 -3.46
C THR A 45 0.87 3.86 -4.04
N ARG A 46 1.73 4.86 -4.29
CA ARG A 46 1.35 6.05 -5.05
C ARG A 46 2.36 6.32 -6.16
N ASN A 47 1.89 6.57 -7.37
CA ASN A 47 2.70 7.14 -8.42
C ASN A 47 2.70 8.67 -8.27
N ARG A 48 3.80 9.26 -7.80
CA ARG A 48 3.90 10.71 -7.56
C ARG A 48 3.78 11.57 -8.83
N ARG A 49 3.96 10.98 -10.03
CA ARG A 49 3.79 11.70 -11.29
C ARG A 49 2.33 11.83 -11.69
N THR A 50 1.54 10.76 -11.53
CA THR A 50 0.11 10.75 -11.88
C THR A 50 -0.79 11.13 -10.70
N GLY A 51 -0.27 11.04 -9.48
CA GLY A 51 -1.05 11.17 -8.25
C GLY A 51 -1.78 9.90 -7.85
N THR A 52 -1.95 8.92 -8.75
CA THR A 52 -2.73 7.70 -8.50
C THR A 52 -2.21 6.93 -7.29
N ALA A 53 -3.08 6.67 -6.31
CA ALA A 53 -2.77 5.87 -5.13
C ALA A 53 -3.65 4.62 -5.06
N THR A 54 -3.06 3.50 -4.67
CA THR A 54 -3.76 2.23 -4.53
C THR A 54 -3.43 1.56 -3.20
N LEU A 55 -4.41 0.87 -2.65
CA LEU A 55 -4.29 0.04 -1.46
C LEU A 55 -4.57 -1.42 -1.85
N ARG A 56 -3.74 -2.33 -1.37
CA ARG A 56 -3.93 -3.79 -1.46
C ARG A 56 -3.78 -4.38 -0.07
N GLY A 57 -4.52 -5.43 0.23
CA GLY A 57 -4.42 -6.13 1.51
C GLY A 57 -4.71 -7.62 1.35
N GLY A 58 -4.14 -8.43 2.24
CA GLY A 58 -4.35 -9.89 2.23
C GLY A 58 -5.81 -10.28 2.36
N ASP A 59 -6.56 -9.62 3.25
CA ASP A 59 -7.97 -9.95 3.53
C ASP A 59 -8.93 -9.56 2.40
N MET A 60 -8.52 -8.64 1.52
CA MET A 60 -9.25 -8.30 0.30
C MET A 60 -8.88 -9.17 -0.92
N GLY A 61 -7.92 -10.06 -0.73
CA GLY A 61 -7.20 -10.69 -1.81
C GLY A 61 -6.20 -9.72 -2.44
N TRP A 62 -4.94 -10.13 -2.52
CA TRP A 62 -3.82 -9.32 -3.02
C TRP A 62 -4.00 -8.82 -4.46
N ASN A 63 -4.77 -9.55 -5.27
CA ASN A 63 -5.06 -9.20 -6.65
C ASN A 63 -6.08 -8.05 -6.78
N THR A 64 -6.77 -7.69 -5.69
CA THR A 64 -7.72 -6.59 -5.63
C THR A 64 -7.02 -5.31 -5.21
N ALA A 65 -6.97 -4.32 -6.10
CA ALA A 65 -6.47 -2.99 -5.79
C ALA A 65 -7.63 -2.01 -5.60
N VAL A 66 -7.64 -1.28 -4.49
CA VAL A 66 -8.61 -0.22 -4.22
C VAL A 66 -7.97 1.13 -4.52
N ASP A 67 -8.66 1.97 -5.27
CA ASP A 67 -8.25 3.36 -5.50
C ASP A 67 -8.47 4.17 -4.21
N VAL A 68 -7.40 4.80 -3.73
CA VAL A 68 -7.40 5.66 -2.54
C VAL A 68 -6.82 7.03 -2.85
N THR A 69 -6.82 7.42 -4.13
CA THR A 69 -6.20 8.67 -4.62
C THR A 69 -6.71 9.91 -3.88
N ASP A 70 -8.02 9.95 -3.65
CA ASP A 70 -8.74 11.05 -2.98
C ASP A 70 -8.90 10.85 -1.47
N GLY A 71 -8.29 9.80 -0.91
CA GLY A 71 -8.29 9.50 0.53
C GLY A 71 -9.56 8.84 1.07
N THR A 72 -10.55 8.60 0.22
CA THR A 72 -11.78 7.89 0.57
C THR A 72 -11.64 6.40 0.30
N VAL A 73 -12.13 5.55 1.22
CA VAL A 73 -12.16 4.10 1.05
C VAL A 73 -13.54 3.55 1.43
N GLU A 74 -14.56 3.89 0.65
CA GLU A 74 -15.97 3.51 0.93
C GLU A 74 -16.21 2.00 0.97
N GLN A 75 -15.33 1.21 0.36
CA GLN A 75 -15.48 -0.24 0.20
C GLN A 75 -14.71 -1.04 1.26
N LEU A 76 -14.07 -0.37 2.22
CA LEU A 76 -13.16 -0.98 3.19
C LEU A 76 -13.48 -0.52 4.61
N VAL A 77 -13.60 -1.48 5.52
CA VAL A 77 -13.63 -1.21 6.95
C VAL A 77 -12.20 -1.28 7.45
N LEU A 78 -11.61 -0.12 7.77
CA LEU A 78 -10.28 -0.02 8.36
C LEU A 78 -10.40 0.29 9.85
N GLY A 79 -9.59 -0.38 10.66
CA GLY A 79 -9.39 -0.03 12.06
C GLY A 79 -8.69 1.33 12.21
N GLU A 80 -8.57 1.80 13.45
CA GLU A 80 -7.97 3.10 13.76
C GLU A 80 -6.50 3.17 13.27
N SER A 81 -5.68 2.17 13.61
CA SER A 81 -4.26 2.16 13.23
C SER A 81 -4.05 2.09 11.71
N GLU A 82 -4.89 1.33 11.01
CA GLU A 82 -4.87 1.23 9.55
C GLU A 82 -5.25 2.54 8.88
N SER A 83 -6.30 3.18 9.39
CA SER A 83 -6.75 4.49 8.91
C SER A 83 -5.68 5.56 9.12
N LEU A 84 -5.06 5.62 10.30
CA LEU A 84 -3.98 6.56 10.60
C LEU A 84 -2.75 6.32 9.72
N TRP A 85 -2.37 5.06 9.51
CA TRP A 85 -1.27 4.70 8.62
C TRP A 85 -1.57 5.09 7.16
N LEU A 86 -2.78 4.81 6.67
CA LEU A 86 -3.20 5.18 5.32
C LEU A 86 -3.14 6.70 5.12
N GLN A 87 -3.67 7.49 6.06
CA GLN A 87 -3.60 8.95 6.00
C GLN A 87 -2.15 9.45 6.01
N SER A 88 -1.30 8.86 6.85
CA SER A 88 0.13 9.18 6.87
C SER A 88 0.80 8.92 5.52
N CYS A 89 0.43 7.83 4.83
CA CYS A 89 0.93 7.53 3.49
C CYS A 89 0.41 8.53 2.45
N LEU A 90 -0.87 8.89 2.48
CA LEU A 90 -1.47 9.86 1.58
C LEU A 90 -0.77 11.22 1.67
N ASP A 91 -0.55 11.71 2.90
CA ASP A 91 0.11 12.99 3.16
C ASP A 91 1.58 12.99 2.77
N SER A 92 2.32 11.93 3.10
CA SER A 92 3.75 11.79 2.80
C SER A 92 4.04 11.58 1.30
N SER A 93 3.02 11.17 0.53
CA SER A 93 3.17 10.82 -0.87
C SER A 93 2.57 11.82 -1.85
N ARG A 94 1.98 12.93 -1.36
CA ARG A 94 1.40 13.98 -2.22
C ARG A 94 2.36 14.40 -3.34
N PRO A 95 1.87 14.61 -4.57
CA PRO A 95 2.68 15.14 -5.66
C PRO A 95 3.31 16.47 -5.23
N LYS A 96 4.59 16.70 -5.55
CA LYS A 96 5.16 18.04 -5.39
C LYS A 96 4.35 18.99 -6.29
N ALA A 97 3.84 20.08 -5.72
CA ALA A 97 3.24 21.15 -6.52
C ALA A 97 4.27 21.59 -7.57
N ARG A 98 3.87 21.61 -8.84
CA ARG A 98 4.69 22.18 -9.91
C ARG A 98 4.80 23.68 -9.61
N THR A 99 5.94 24.09 -9.08
CA THR A 99 6.34 25.50 -8.94
C THR A 99 6.91 26.00 -10.24
#